data_AF-A0A075MQI8-F1
#
_entry.id   AF-A0A075MQI8-F1
#
_cell.length_a   1.000
_cell.length_b   1.000
_cell.length_c   1.000
_cell.angle_alpha   90.00
_cell.angle_beta   90.00
_cell.angle_gamma   90.00
#
_symmetry.space_group_name_H-M   'P 1'
#
loop_
_entity.id
_entity.type
_entity.pdbx_description
1 polymer ?
#
loop_
_entity_poly.entity_id
_entity_poly.type
_entity_poly.pdbx_seq_one_letter_code
_entity_poly.pdbx_strand_id
1 'polypeptide(L)'
;MMLERMDPDIAGLLMPKEEILLVASQSKVAPGGSISAPDKIYITTSRVLFKDPKMFGLRANIIAIKYEEIATVMLKRGVFSTEILLKPLASLQHIDLPAVDKQVALQVSAFIQKGMRGELSSRKTAQKQEPKPEMRLEPEKPKMDALDRLERLALMKHQGMITEEEFAILKEELMLGIRPQISGEMLVVSSAVQPSRQLKAEPPKQAATIQEVAEPKKKKKKRNGCVPLLLLCSRAPCVQVLPRLRQGPQGRNQRLEDVPCVRCSDNQ
;
A
#
# COMPACT_ATOMS: atom_id res chain seq x y z
N MET A 1 5.45 -8.15 5.06
CA MET A 1 5.18 -7.10 4.04
C MET A 1 6.47 -6.31 3.88
N MET A 2 7.12 -6.40 2.72
CA MET A 2 8.28 -5.55 2.44
C MET A 2 7.75 -4.16 2.11
N LEU A 3 8.02 -3.16 2.96
CA LEU A 3 7.96 -1.78 2.49
C LEU A 3 9.09 -1.63 1.47
N GLU A 4 8.73 -1.63 0.19
CA GLU A 4 9.66 -1.19 -0.84
C GLU A 4 10.21 0.19 -0.44
N ARG A 5 11.50 0.42 -0.69
CA ARG A 5 12.12 1.73 -0.45
C ARG A 5 11.31 2.79 -1.19
N MET A 6 10.75 3.74 -0.45
CA MET A 6 9.95 4.83 -1.00
C MET A 6 10.82 5.68 -1.94
N ASP A 7 10.29 5.99 -3.12
CA ASP A 7 10.99 6.87 -4.08
C ASP A 7 11.04 8.31 -3.53
N PRO A 8 12.18 9.02 -3.64
CA PRO A 8 12.33 10.38 -3.09
C PRO A 8 11.38 11.38 -3.76
N ASP A 9 11.10 11.20 -5.06
CA ASP A 9 10.19 12.07 -5.83
C ASP A 9 8.76 12.06 -5.24
N ILE A 10 8.33 10.92 -4.71
CA ILE A 10 6.99 10.77 -4.13
C ILE A 10 6.95 11.42 -2.75
N ALA A 11 8.03 11.31 -1.97
CA ALA A 11 8.11 11.90 -0.63
C ALA A 11 7.87 13.42 -0.64
N GLY A 12 8.38 14.12 -1.66
CA GLY A 12 8.20 15.57 -1.82
C GLY A 12 6.79 15.99 -2.29
N LEU A 13 5.97 15.05 -2.76
CA LEU A 13 4.62 15.31 -3.27
C LEU A 13 3.51 15.01 -2.25
N LEU A 14 3.84 14.34 -1.14
CA LEU A 14 2.88 14.01 -0.10
C LEU A 14 2.47 15.26 0.68
N MET A 15 1.17 15.38 0.99
CA MET A 15 0.67 16.43 1.88
C MET A 15 1.11 16.19 3.33
N PRO A 16 1.17 17.25 4.16
CA PRO A 16 1.38 17.07 5.59
C PRO A 16 0.26 16.18 6.17
N LYS A 17 0.63 15.09 6.86
CA LYS A 17 -0.25 14.03 7.43
C LYS A 17 -0.73 12.96 6.43
N GLU A 18 -0.35 13.05 5.15
CA GLU A 18 -0.59 12.00 4.16
C GLU A 18 0.44 10.88 4.32
N GLU A 19 -0.02 9.65 4.52
CA GLU A 19 0.84 8.46 4.64
C GLU A 19 0.54 7.49 3.50
N ILE A 20 1.59 6.78 3.05
CA ILE A 20 1.49 5.69 2.08
C ILE A 20 1.10 4.41 2.81
N LEU A 21 0.01 3.79 2.39
CA LEU A 21 -0.55 2.57 2.98
C LEU A 21 -0.03 1.31 2.26
N LEU A 22 0.09 1.38 0.93
CA LEU A 22 0.52 0.27 0.09
C LEU A 22 1.24 0.78 -1.14
N VAL A 23 2.29 0.07 -1.55
CA VAL A 23 2.98 0.27 -2.82
C VAL A 23 2.81 -0.99 -3.65
N ALA A 24 2.39 -0.83 -4.89
CA ALA A 24 2.32 -1.90 -5.87
C ALA A 24 3.22 -1.54 -7.05
N SER A 25 4.17 -2.41 -7.35
CA SER A 25 5.10 -2.28 -8.46
C SER A 25 4.75 -3.24 -9.58
N GLN A 26 4.94 -2.80 -10.82
CA GLN A 26 4.90 -3.67 -12.00
C GLN A 26 6.01 -4.71 -11.87
N SER A 27 5.68 -5.99 -12.10
CA SER A 27 6.68 -7.05 -12.05
C SER A 27 7.74 -6.85 -13.14
N LYS A 28 8.99 -7.14 -12.83
CA LYS A 28 10.09 -7.13 -13.81
C LYS A 28 10.19 -8.40 -14.64
N VAL A 29 9.58 -9.49 -14.16
CA VAL A 29 9.76 -10.84 -14.71
C VAL A 29 8.50 -11.40 -15.38
N ALA A 30 7.32 -10.89 -15.02
CA ALA A 30 6.07 -11.36 -15.60
C ALA A 30 5.88 -10.82 -17.02
N PRO A 31 5.15 -11.54 -17.89
CA PRO A 31 4.81 -11.03 -19.22
C PRO A 31 4.02 -9.72 -19.11
N GLY A 32 4.41 -8.71 -19.89
CA GLY A 32 3.89 -7.33 -19.79
C GLY A 32 4.55 -6.49 -18.70
N GLY A 33 5.62 -6.98 -18.09
CA GLY A 33 6.44 -6.28 -17.11
C GLY A 33 7.57 -5.42 -17.72
N SER A 34 8.14 -4.52 -16.92
CA SER A 34 9.24 -3.64 -17.32
C SER A 34 10.50 -3.94 -16.51
N ILE A 35 11.59 -4.30 -17.19
CA ILE A 35 12.84 -4.73 -16.54
C ILE A 35 13.62 -3.53 -15.96
N SER A 36 13.70 -2.43 -16.72
CA SER A 36 14.52 -1.26 -16.38
C SER A 36 13.84 -0.39 -15.31
N ALA A 37 12.68 0.16 -15.63
CA ALA A 37 11.93 1.06 -14.78
C ALA A 37 10.46 0.62 -14.74
N PRO A 38 10.05 -0.12 -13.68
CA PRO A 38 8.68 -0.56 -13.53
C PRO A 38 7.76 0.58 -13.12
N ASP A 39 6.54 0.55 -13.65
CA ASP A 39 5.45 1.41 -13.21
C ASP A 39 5.10 1.10 -11.76
N LYS A 40 4.66 2.13 -11.01
CA LYS A 40 4.30 1.97 -9.60
C LYS A 40 3.01 2.71 -9.28
N ILE A 41 2.17 2.07 -8.47
CA ILE A 41 1.02 2.69 -7.80
C ILE A 41 1.32 2.82 -6.31
N TYR A 42 1.12 4.03 -5.80
CA TYR A 42 1.17 4.34 -4.38
C TYR A 42 -0.24 4.65 -3.90
N ILE A 43 -0.71 3.87 -2.92
CA ILE A 43 -1.99 4.10 -2.27
C ILE A 43 -1.72 4.90 -1.01
N THR A 44 -2.24 6.11 -0.92
CA THR A 44 -2.12 6.96 0.26
C THR A 44 -3.41 6.99 1.05
N THR A 45 -3.39 7.70 2.17
CA THR A 45 -4.60 7.95 2.98
C THR A 45 -5.65 8.74 2.19
N SER A 46 -5.24 9.67 1.32
CA SER A 46 -6.14 10.62 0.64
C SER A 46 -6.34 10.37 -0.86
N ARG A 47 -5.41 9.71 -1.55
CA ARG A 47 -5.44 9.56 -3.01
C ARG A 47 -4.58 8.40 -3.48
N VAL A 48 -4.68 8.12 -4.77
CA VAL A 48 -3.82 7.18 -5.48
C VAL A 48 -2.83 7.97 -6.32
N LEU A 49 -1.54 7.65 -6.21
CA LEU A 49 -0.49 8.22 -7.05
C LEU A 49 0.00 7.15 -8.02
N PHE A 50 -0.02 7.44 -9.31
CA PHE A 50 0.54 6.60 -10.35
C PHE A 50 1.83 7.21 -10.87
N LYS A 51 2.91 6.42 -10.89
CA LYS A 51 4.22 6.82 -11.39
C LYS A 51 4.53 6.01 -12.65
N ASP A 52 4.59 6.71 -13.78
CA ASP A 52 4.98 6.22 -15.10
C ASP A 52 6.40 6.72 -15.43
N PRO A 53 7.45 5.91 -15.20
CA PRO A 53 8.81 6.22 -15.60
C PRO A 53 8.97 6.22 -17.13
N LYS A 54 9.37 7.38 -17.67
CA LYS A 54 9.73 7.56 -19.07
C LYS A 54 11.25 7.56 -19.24
N MET A 55 11.71 7.31 -20.47
CA MET A 55 13.14 7.37 -20.82
C MET A 55 14.01 6.52 -19.88
N PHE A 56 13.66 5.23 -19.69
CA PHE A 56 14.38 4.32 -18.80
C PHE A 56 14.47 4.80 -17.33
N GLY A 57 13.52 5.62 -16.88
CA GLY A 57 13.48 6.14 -15.50
C GLY A 57 14.22 7.46 -15.29
N LEU A 58 14.76 8.08 -16.34
CA LEU A 58 15.35 9.43 -16.26
C LEU A 58 14.31 10.52 -15.99
N ARG A 59 13.06 10.28 -16.38
CA ARG A 59 11.91 11.16 -16.08
C ARG A 59 10.77 10.30 -15.58
N ALA A 60 9.91 10.86 -14.75
CA ALA A 60 8.69 10.20 -14.32
C ALA A 60 7.50 11.14 -14.50
N ASN A 61 6.43 10.61 -15.06
CA ASN A 61 5.13 11.27 -15.02
C ASN A 61 4.40 10.78 -13.77
N ILE A 62 3.99 11.71 -12.91
CA ILE A 62 3.30 11.38 -11.66
C ILE A 62 1.89 11.94 -11.74
N ILE A 63 0.90 11.04 -11.71
CA ILE A 63 -0.51 11.38 -11.80
C ILE A 63 -1.13 11.13 -10.43
N ALA A 64 -1.75 12.15 -9.85
CA ALA A 64 -2.41 12.07 -8.56
C ALA A 64 -3.94 12.10 -8.75
N ILE A 65 -4.64 11.07 -8.29
CA ILE A 65 -6.09 10.96 -8.42
C ILE A 65 -6.71 10.79 -7.03
N LYS A 66 -7.60 11.70 -6.66
CA LYS A 66 -8.37 11.58 -5.41
C LYS A 66 -9.36 10.43 -5.49
N TYR A 67 -9.68 9.82 -4.36
CA TYR A 67 -10.64 8.72 -4.31
C TYR A 67 -12.04 9.12 -4.84
N GLU A 68 -12.45 10.36 -4.63
CA GLU A 68 -13.71 10.93 -5.13
C GLU A 68 -13.79 10.99 -6.66
N GLU A 69 -12.65 11.09 -7.33
CA GLU A 69 -12.55 11.16 -8.79
C GLU A 69 -12.48 9.77 -9.43
N ILE A 70 -12.34 8.69 -8.66
CA ILE A 70 -12.27 7.34 -9.20
C ILE A 70 -13.70 6.83 -9.42
N ALA A 71 -14.08 6.62 -10.68
CA ALA A 71 -15.40 6.10 -11.01
C ALA A 71 -15.46 4.58 -10.83
N THR A 72 -14.44 3.85 -11.29
CA THR A 72 -14.43 2.38 -11.23
C THR A 72 -13.01 1.85 -11.17
N VAL A 73 -12.83 0.78 -10.39
CA VAL A 73 -11.61 -0.03 -10.32
C VAL A 73 -11.93 -1.40 -10.91
N MET A 74 -11.18 -1.80 -11.94
CA MET A 74 -11.32 -3.10 -12.59
C MET A 74 -10.02 -3.90 -12.44
N LEU A 75 -10.15 -5.20 -12.23
CA LEU A 75 -9.02 -6.13 -12.22
C LEU A 75 -9.18 -7.12 -13.37
N LYS A 76 -8.24 -7.13 -14.31
CA LYS A 76 -8.16 -8.17 -15.35
C LYS A 76 -7.18 -9.24 -14.89
N ARG A 77 -7.71 -10.40 -14.48
CA ARG A 77 -6.88 -11.52 -14.02
C ARG A 77 -6.39 -12.34 -15.21
N GLY A 78 -5.09 -12.38 -15.41
CA GLY A 78 -4.42 -13.29 -16.33
C GLY A 78 -3.93 -14.57 -15.64
N VAL A 79 -3.37 -15.47 -16.44
CA VAL A 79 -2.79 -16.74 -15.95
C VAL A 79 -1.58 -16.47 -15.07
N PHE A 80 -0.71 -15.53 -15.47
CA PHE A 80 0.53 -15.22 -14.76
C PHE A 80 0.42 -13.99 -13.86
N SER A 81 -0.25 -12.94 -14.32
CA SER A 81 -0.31 -11.65 -13.65
C SER A 81 -1.72 -11.05 -13.71
N THR A 82 -1.95 -9.98 -12.96
CA THR A 82 -3.20 -9.21 -12.98
C THR A 82 -2.90 -7.80 -13.45
N GLU A 83 -3.78 -7.24 -14.28
CA GLU A 83 -3.75 -5.83 -14.66
C GLU A 83 -4.79 -5.07 -13.83
N ILE A 84 -4.39 -3.93 -13.28
CA ILE A 84 -5.26 -3.03 -12.52
C ILE A 84 -5.63 -1.88 -13.44
N LEU A 85 -6.93 -1.69 -13.67
CA LEU A 85 -7.44 -0.58 -14.48
C LEU A 85 -8.24 0.37 -13.60
N LEU A 86 -7.81 1.62 -13.57
CA LEU A 86 -8.48 2.72 -12.88
C LEU A 86 -9.12 3.62 -13.93
N LYS A 87 -10.43 3.87 -13.76
CA LYS A 87 -11.17 4.81 -14.57
C LYS A 87 -11.51 6.05 -13.75
N PRO A 88 -10.82 7.18 -13.96
CA PRO A 88 -11.21 8.46 -13.39
C PRO A 88 -12.53 8.95 -14.00
N LEU A 89 -13.27 9.77 -13.26
CA LEU A 89 -14.49 10.42 -13.72
C LEU A 89 -14.17 11.63 -14.61
N ALA A 90 -13.13 12.38 -14.23
CA ALA A 90 -12.74 13.62 -14.90
C ALA A 90 -11.97 13.40 -16.22
N SER A 91 -11.37 12.22 -16.41
CA SER A 91 -10.53 11.92 -17.57
C SER A 91 -11.12 10.80 -18.42
N LEU A 92 -11.08 10.98 -19.75
CA LEU A 92 -11.48 9.93 -20.70
C LEU A 92 -10.45 8.79 -20.79
N GLN A 93 -9.20 9.07 -20.43
CA GLN A 93 -8.12 8.07 -20.39
C GLN A 93 -8.20 7.25 -19.11
N HIS A 94 -8.01 5.94 -19.26
CA HIS A 94 -7.85 5.03 -18.14
C HIS A 94 -6.37 4.94 -17.77
N ILE A 95 -6.10 4.62 -16.51
CA ILE A 95 -4.76 4.31 -16.03
C ILE A 95 -4.69 2.81 -15.81
N ASP A 96 -3.74 2.17 -16.46
CA ASP A 96 -3.47 0.74 -16.37
C ASP A 96 -2.12 0.51 -15.69
N LEU A 97 -2.11 -0.41 -14.70
CA LEU A 97 -0.90 -0.99 -14.15
C LEU A 97 -0.86 -2.47 -14.53
N PRO A 98 -0.09 -2.84 -15.57
CA PRO A 98 0.01 -4.22 -16.00
C PRO A 98 0.93 -5.04 -15.08
N ALA A 99 0.91 -6.36 -15.26
CA ALA A 99 1.87 -7.28 -14.68
C ALA A 99 2.05 -7.20 -13.14
N VAL A 100 0.96 -6.98 -12.39
CA VAL A 100 0.97 -6.98 -10.91
C VAL A 100 0.72 -8.39 -10.38
N ASP A 101 1.34 -8.72 -9.24
CA ASP A 101 1.03 -9.95 -8.52
C ASP A 101 -0.47 -10.02 -8.15
N LYS A 102 -1.03 -11.23 -8.20
CA LYS A 102 -2.47 -11.44 -7.99
C LYS A 102 -2.92 -11.01 -6.59
N GLN A 103 -2.13 -11.31 -5.55
CA GLN A 103 -2.49 -10.96 -4.17
C GLN A 103 -2.37 -9.45 -3.94
N VAL A 104 -1.29 -8.85 -4.46
CA VAL A 104 -1.08 -7.40 -4.36
C VAL A 104 -2.19 -6.64 -5.09
N ALA A 105 -2.59 -7.08 -6.29
CA ALA A 105 -3.66 -6.46 -7.05
C ALA A 105 -5.02 -6.49 -6.31
N LEU A 106 -5.34 -7.59 -5.63
CA LEU A 106 -6.53 -7.68 -4.79
C LEU A 106 -6.47 -6.69 -3.62
N GLN A 107 -5.33 -6.62 -2.93
CA GLN A 107 -5.13 -5.67 -1.83
C GLN A 107 -5.28 -4.23 -2.33
N VAL A 108 -4.66 -3.89 -3.46
CA VAL A 108 -4.77 -2.57 -4.08
C VAL A 108 -6.22 -2.22 -4.34
N SER A 109 -6.99 -3.10 -5.00
CA SER A 109 -8.40 -2.84 -5.27
C SER A 109 -9.22 -2.65 -4.00
N ALA A 110 -8.94 -3.43 -2.95
CA ALA A 110 -9.63 -3.33 -1.68
C ALA A 110 -9.32 -2.02 -0.95
N PHE A 111 -8.06 -1.57 -0.96
CA PHE A 111 -7.69 -0.28 -0.38
C PHE A 111 -8.31 0.88 -1.14
N ILE A 112 -8.28 0.86 -2.49
CA ILE A 112 -8.91 1.92 -3.28
C ILE A 112 -10.41 1.99 -3.00
N GLN A 113 -11.10 0.84 -2.92
CA GLN A 113 -12.52 0.80 -2.56
C GLN A 113 -12.79 1.35 -1.15
N LYS A 114 -11.93 1.04 -0.17
CA LYS A 114 -12.00 1.65 1.17
C LYS A 114 -11.79 3.16 1.13
N GLY A 115 -10.89 3.64 0.27
CA GLY A 115 -10.65 5.06 0.02
C GLY A 115 -11.87 5.74 -0.59
N MET A 116 -12.51 5.13 -1.59
CA MET A 116 -13.76 5.62 -2.20
C MET A 116 -14.91 5.69 -1.18
N ARG A 117 -14.91 4.84 -0.16
CA ARG A 117 -15.88 4.87 0.96
C ARG A 117 -15.54 5.88 2.05
N GLY A 118 -14.36 6.50 2.01
CA GLY A 118 -13.89 7.44 3.05
C GLY A 118 -13.37 6.78 4.33
N GLU A 119 -13.16 5.46 4.33
CA GLU A 119 -12.72 4.71 5.52
C GLU A 119 -11.23 4.94 5.86
N LEU A 120 -10.40 5.30 4.87
CA LEU A 120 -8.96 5.47 5.05
C LEU A 120 -8.58 6.75 5.81
N SER A 121 -9.26 7.86 5.52
CA SER A 121 -9.01 9.15 6.19
C SER A 121 -9.61 9.21 7.60
N SER A 122 -10.68 8.45 7.85
CA SER A 122 -11.46 8.52 9.09
C SER A 122 -10.77 7.85 10.29
N ARG A 123 -9.80 6.96 10.06
CA ARG A 123 -9.17 6.18 11.14
C ARG A 123 -8.17 6.99 11.99
N LYS A 124 -7.64 8.10 11.48
CA LYS A 124 -6.68 8.93 12.25
C LYS A 124 -7.34 9.84 13.28
N THR A 125 -8.63 10.11 13.18
CA THR A 125 -9.38 10.91 14.16
C THR A 125 -9.99 10.06 15.28
N ALA A 126 -10.15 8.76 15.07
CA ALA A 126 -10.77 7.84 16.03
C ALA A 126 -9.80 7.27 17.10
N GLN A 127 -8.52 7.65 17.10
CA GLN A 127 -7.56 7.25 18.15
C GLN A 127 -7.13 8.42 19.06
N LYS A 128 -7.81 9.57 18.96
CA LYS A 128 -7.70 10.67 19.94
C LYS A 128 -9.09 11.23 20.32
N GLN A 129 -10.03 10.33 20.53
CA GLN A 129 -11.27 10.63 21.25
C GLN A 129 -11.40 9.63 22.39
N GLU A 130 -11.45 10.16 23.59
CA GLU A 130 -11.86 9.46 24.80
C GLU A 130 -13.18 8.71 24.56
N PRO A 131 -13.36 7.53 25.17
CA PRO A 131 -14.56 6.74 24.98
C PRO A 131 -15.74 7.41 25.69
N LYS A 132 -16.65 8.00 24.91
CA LYS A 132 -18.04 8.23 25.33
C LYS A 132 -18.84 6.96 24.98
N PRO A 133 -19.44 6.25 25.95
CA PRO A 133 -19.98 4.92 25.73
C PRO A 133 -21.40 4.99 25.19
N GLU A 134 -21.65 4.36 24.04
CA GLU A 134 -23.00 3.95 23.65
C GLU A 134 -22.97 2.50 23.12
N MET A 135 -23.30 1.61 24.05
CA MET A 135 -24.05 0.37 23.91
C MET A 135 -23.69 -0.58 22.76
N ARG A 136 -22.76 -1.52 23.04
CA ARG A 136 -22.77 -2.83 22.40
C ARG A 136 -22.30 -3.89 23.39
N LEU A 137 -23.20 -4.85 23.66
CA LEU A 137 -22.97 -5.99 24.54
C LEU A 137 -21.72 -6.78 24.11
N GLU A 138 -20.77 -6.88 25.02
CA GLU A 138 -19.72 -7.90 25.07
C GLU A 138 -19.81 -8.58 26.45
N PRO A 139 -19.58 -9.90 26.55
CA PRO A 139 -19.80 -10.66 27.76
C PRO A 139 -18.90 -10.18 28.90
N GLU A 140 -19.52 -9.83 30.02
CA GLU A 140 -18.83 -9.39 31.24
C GLU A 140 -17.84 -10.46 31.71
N LYS A 141 -16.55 -10.11 31.70
CA LYS A 141 -15.60 -10.70 32.64
C LYS A 141 -16.05 -10.25 34.03
N PRO A 142 -16.26 -11.17 34.99
CA PRO A 142 -16.78 -10.80 36.31
C PRO A 142 -15.78 -9.84 36.95
N LYS A 143 -16.23 -8.61 37.17
CA LYS A 143 -15.58 -7.69 38.09
C LYS A 143 -15.71 -8.35 39.45
N MET A 144 -14.76 -9.20 39.82
CA MET A 144 -14.74 -9.79 41.16
C MET A 144 -14.88 -8.68 42.18
N ASP A 145 -15.92 -8.78 43.01
CA ASP A 145 -16.29 -7.78 43.99
C ASP A 145 -15.08 -7.48 44.90
N ALA A 146 -14.95 -6.23 45.32
CA ALA A 146 -13.81 -5.79 46.14
C ALA A 146 -13.61 -6.65 47.40
N LEU A 147 -14.71 -7.23 47.91
CA LEU A 147 -14.74 -8.14 49.05
C LEU A 147 -14.09 -9.51 48.74
N ASP A 148 -14.35 -10.11 47.57
CA ASP A 148 -13.75 -11.38 47.17
C ASP A 148 -12.23 -11.27 47.02
N ARG A 149 -11.74 -10.10 46.61
CA ARG A 149 -10.30 -9.81 46.50
C ARG A 149 -9.65 -9.68 47.87
N LEU A 150 -10.36 -9.06 48.84
CA LEU A 150 -9.91 -8.95 50.22
C LEU A 150 -9.77 -10.32 50.87
N GLU A 151 -10.73 -11.21 50.64
CA GLU A 151 -10.71 -12.58 51.18
C GLU A 151 -9.50 -13.37 50.64
N ARG A 152 -9.21 -13.26 49.35
CA ARG A 152 -8.03 -13.89 48.74
C ARG A 152 -6.71 -13.37 49.31
N LEU A 153 -6.60 -12.07 49.55
CA LEU A 153 -5.41 -11.50 50.19
C LEU A 153 -5.24 -12.02 51.62
N ALA A 154 -6.33 -12.18 52.38
CA ALA A 154 -6.27 -12.72 53.73
C ALA A 154 -5.78 -14.19 53.73
N LEU A 155 -6.25 -15.00 52.78
CA LEU A 155 -5.77 -16.37 52.60
C LEU A 155 -4.28 -16.42 52.28
N MET A 156 -3.78 -15.53 51.42
CA MET A 156 -2.36 -15.46 51.08
C MET A 156 -1.47 -15.06 52.27
N LYS A 157 -1.97 -14.16 53.14
CA LYS A 157 -1.30 -13.82 54.41
C LYS A 157 -1.22 -15.04 55.32
N HIS A 158 -2.34 -15.75 55.51
CA HIS A 158 -2.37 -16.94 56.37
C HIS A 158 -1.49 -18.08 55.85
N GLN A 159 -1.29 -18.16 54.54
CA GLN A 159 -0.36 -19.11 53.91
C GLN A 159 1.11 -18.65 53.95
N GLY A 160 1.40 -17.47 54.50
CA GLY A 160 2.76 -16.93 54.60
C GLY A 160 3.37 -16.52 53.26
N MET A 161 2.54 -16.33 52.22
CA MET A 161 3.01 -15.92 50.89
C MET A 161 3.27 -14.41 50.78
N ILE A 162 2.69 -13.63 51.67
CA ILE A 162 2.90 -12.19 51.81
C ILE A 162 3.15 -11.85 53.27
N THR A 163 3.98 -10.86 53.51
CA THR A 163 4.24 -10.34 54.86
C THR A 163 3.06 -9.49 55.34
N GLU A 164 2.97 -9.29 56.66
CA GLU A 164 1.88 -8.52 57.26
C GLU A 164 1.90 -7.04 56.83
N GLU A 165 3.09 -6.51 56.53
CA GLU A 165 3.30 -5.15 56.02
C GLU A 165 2.80 -5.00 54.57
N GLU A 166 3.12 -5.96 53.70
CA GLU A 166 2.65 -5.99 52.31
C GLU A 166 1.13 -6.15 52.23
N PHE A 167 0.55 -6.94 53.12
CA PHE A 167 -0.90 -7.11 53.21
C PHE A 167 -1.61 -5.81 53.59
N ALA A 168 -1.04 -5.00 54.50
CA ALA A 168 -1.63 -3.74 54.93
C ALA A 168 -1.71 -2.73 53.76
N ILE A 169 -0.65 -2.63 52.96
CA ILE A 169 -0.58 -1.74 51.79
C ILE A 169 -1.61 -2.16 50.73
N LEU A 170 -1.68 -3.46 50.41
CA LEU A 170 -2.60 -3.97 49.40
C LEU A 170 -4.07 -3.85 49.82
N LYS A 171 -4.34 -4.02 51.12
CA LYS A 171 -5.67 -3.78 51.70
C LYS A 171 -6.06 -2.31 51.58
N GLU A 172 -5.15 -1.40 51.88
CA GLU A 172 -5.39 0.03 51.77
C GLU A 172 -5.60 0.47 50.31
N GLU A 173 -4.82 -0.08 49.37
CA GLU A 173 -5.00 0.14 47.93
C GLU A 173 -6.39 -0.29 47.46
N LEU A 174 -6.88 -1.45 47.92
CA LEU A 174 -8.20 -1.95 47.55
C LEU A 174 -9.36 -1.13 48.14
N MET A 175 -9.17 -0.54 49.32
CA MET A 175 -10.22 0.22 50.03
C MET A 175 -10.27 1.70 49.62
N LEU A 176 -9.11 2.33 49.42
CA LEU A 176 -8.99 3.77 49.17
C LEU A 176 -8.58 4.10 47.72
N GLY A 177 -8.11 3.13 46.94
CA GLY A 177 -7.73 3.33 45.53
C GLY A 177 -6.46 4.17 45.35
N ILE A 178 -5.69 4.40 46.41
CA ILE A 178 -4.48 5.21 46.41
C ILE A 178 -3.27 4.28 46.35
N ARG A 179 -2.37 4.47 45.38
CA ARG A 179 -1.08 3.77 45.29
C ARG A 179 -0.02 4.54 46.09
N PRO A 180 0.47 4.04 47.23
CA PRO A 180 1.64 4.62 47.85
C PRO A 180 2.89 4.31 47.00
N GLN A 181 3.70 5.34 46.72
CA GLN A 181 4.99 5.22 46.07
C GLN A 181 5.98 4.60 47.06
N ILE A 182 6.35 3.34 46.86
CA ILE A 182 7.40 2.69 47.64
C ILE A 182 8.74 3.10 47.01
N SER A 183 9.42 4.07 47.61
CA SER A 183 10.80 4.41 47.31
C SER A 183 11.71 3.26 47.74
N GLY A 184 12.23 2.52 46.78
CA GLY A 184 13.23 1.48 47.02
C GLY A 184 14.58 2.08 47.40
N GLU A 185 14.98 1.90 48.66
CA GLU A 185 16.36 2.00 49.09
C GLU A 185 16.91 0.62 49.52
N MET A 186 18.05 0.29 48.90
CA MET A 186 19.11 -0.65 49.28
C MET A 186 18.81 -2.14 49.48
N LEU A 187 19.44 -2.96 48.63
CA LEU A 187 20.53 -3.84 49.09
C LEU A 187 21.49 -4.16 47.93
N VAL A 188 22.64 -3.50 47.95
CA VAL A 188 23.84 -3.79 47.15
C VAL A 188 24.64 -4.84 47.92
N VAL A 189 24.90 -6.00 47.31
CA VAL A 189 25.97 -6.90 47.77
C VAL A 189 27.02 -6.99 46.68
N SER A 190 28.13 -6.33 46.96
CA SER A 190 29.39 -6.37 46.22
C SER A 190 30.14 -7.67 46.54
N SER A 191 30.69 -8.33 45.54
CA SER A 191 31.90 -9.13 45.71
C SER A 191 32.72 -9.12 44.41
N ALA A 192 33.82 -8.38 44.46
CA ALA A 192 34.83 -8.25 43.43
C ALA A 192 35.81 -9.43 43.47
N VAL A 193 36.23 -9.94 42.31
CA VAL A 193 37.57 -10.55 42.09
C VAL A 193 37.97 -10.36 40.62
N GLN A 194 38.99 -9.55 40.36
CA GLN A 194 39.90 -9.66 39.19
C GLN A 194 41.14 -10.45 39.64
N PRO A 195 41.96 -11.09 38.78
CA PRO A 195 42.96 -10.36 37.97
C PRO A 195 43.39 -10.95 36.60
N SER A 196 43.71 -10.03 35.69
CA SER A 196 44.90 -9.97 34.82
C SER A 196 45.31 -11.16 33.93
N ARG A 197 45.38 -10.93 32.60
CA ARG A 197 46.53 -11.36 31.78
C ARG A 197 46.72 -10.52 30.52
N GLN A 198 47.99 -10.43 30.14
CA GLN A 198 48.67 -9.35 29.44
C GLN A 198 48.87 -9.56 27.91
N LEU A 199 49.16 -8.43 27.25
CA LEU A 199 50.12 -8.21 26.14
C LEU A 199 49.91 -8.91 24.78
N LYS A 200 49.74 -8.11 23.71
CA LYS A 200 50.85 -7.78 22.79
C LYS A 200 50.48 -6.69 21.78
N ALA A 201 51.48 -5.85 21.48
CA ALA A 201 51.42 -4.69 20.63
C ALA A 201 51.97 -4.95 19.20
N GLU A 202 51.56 -4.05 18.29
CA GLU A 202 52.24 -3.52 17.08
C GLU A 202 52.55 -4.39 15.84
N PRO A 203 52.78 -3.80 14.64
CA PRO A 203 52.41 -2.47 14.10
C PRO A 203 51.84 -2.52 12.64
N PRO A 204 51.44 -1.38 12.04
CA PRO A 204 50.94 -1.30 10.67
C PRO A 204 52.07 -1.12 9.64
N LYS A 205 51.88 -1.63 8.42
CA LYS A 205 52.70 -1.28 7.25
C LYS A 205 51.86 -0.57 6.19
N GLN A 206 52.37 0.60 5.84
CA GLN A 206 51.92 1.53 4.81
C GLN A 206 52.48 1.17 3.43
N ALA A 207 51.97 1.92 2.44
CA ALA A 207 52.57 2.28 1.16
C ALA A 207 52.55 1.18 0.09
N ALA A 208 52.39 1.44 -1.20
CA ALA A 208 51.99 2.57 -2.05
C ALA A 208 52.17 1.97 -3.47
N THR A 209 51.52 2.51 -4.51
CA THR A 209 52.16 2.83 -5.81
C THR A 209 51.11 3.04 -6.90
N ILE A 210 51.35 4.14 -7.60
CA ILE A 210 50.64 4.83 -8.69
C ILE A 210 50.94 4.18 -10.04
N GLN A 211 50.02 4.33 -11.01
CA GLN A 211 50.24 4.69 -12.44
C GLN A 211 48.93 4.37 -13.19
N GLU A 212 48.15 5.35 -13.64
CA GLU A 212 48.36 6.26 -14.78
C GLU A 212 48.46 5.53 -16.14
N VAL A 213 47.70 6.04 -17.12
CA VAL A 213 47.98 6.12 -18.57
C VAL A 213 46.85 5.56 -19.48
N ALA A 214 46.37 6.50 -20.32
CA ALA A 214 45.91 6.35 -21.71
C ALA A 214 44.42 6.09 -22.06
N GLU A 215 43.71 7.19 -22.35
CA GLU A 215 43.04 7.42 -23.66
C GLU A 215 44.09 7.47 -24.83
N PRO A 216 43.77 7.54 -26.15
CA PRO A 216 42.46 7.76 -26.83
C PRO A 216 42.25 6.88 -28.11
N LYS A 217 41.07 7.00 -28.75
CA LYS A 217 40.87 7.47 -30.16
C LYS A 217 39.60 6.95 -30.83
N LYS A 218 38.74 7.92 -31.18
CA LYS A 218 38.08 8.15 -32.48
C LYS A 218 37.61 6.94 -33.31
N LYS A 219 36.31 6.94 -33.66
CA LYS A 219 35.88 6.73 -35.06
C LYS A 219 34.56 7.42 -35.40
N LYS A 220 34.64 8.36 -36.34
CA LYS A 220 33.55 8.95 -37.12
C LYS A 220 32.80 7.86 -37.91
N LYS A 221 31.48 8.00 -38.04
CA LYS A 221 30.79 7.60 -39.28
C LYS A 221 29.59 8.50 -39.57
N LYS A 222 29.80 9.45 -40.48
CA LYS A 222 28.77 10.06 -41.33
C LYS A 222 28.07 8.95 -42.12
N ARG A 223 26.76 8.98 -42.25
CA ARG A 223 26.07 8.69 -43.54
C ARG A 223 24.79 9.50 -43.63
N ASN A 224 24.76 10.30 -44.68
CA ASN A 224 23.60 11.01 -45.22
C ASN A 224 22.61 9.98 -45.78
N GLY A 225 21.33 10.34 -45.78
CA GLY A 225 20.27 9.58 -46.45
C GLY A 225 18.99 10.40 -46.53
N CYS A 226 18.94 11.29 -47.52
CA CYS A 226 17.78 12.04 -47.96
C CYS A 226 17.34 11.45 -49.30
N VAL A 227 16.15 10.83 -49.40
CA VAL A 227 15.32 10.72 -50.63
C VAL A 227 13.89 10.23 -50.24
N PRO A 228 12.86 10.27 -51.11
CA PRO A 228 11.77 11.23 -50.97
C PRO A 228 10.37 10.58 -50.88
N LEU A 229 9.39 11.46 -50.67
CA LEU A 229 8.03 11.47 -51.19
C LEU A 229 7.59 10.26 -52.06
N LEU A 230 6.63 9.48 -51.58
CA LEU A 230 5.66 8.77 -52.40
C LEU A 230 4.26 8.96 -51.81
N LEU A 231 3.48 9.80 -52.49
CA LEU A 231 2.03 9.68 -52.54
C LEU A 231 1.67 8.22 -52.83
N LEU A 232 0.63 7.70 -52.18
CA LEU A 232 -0.47 6.99 -52.84
C LEU A 232 -1.58 6.69 -51.83
N CYS A 233 -2.72 7.31 -52.11
CA CYS A 233 -4.06 6.74 -52.11
C CYS A 233 -4.54 5.86 -50.95
N SER A 234 -5.61 6.36 -50.33
CA SER A 234 -6.92 5.69 -50.30
C SER A 234 -7.01 4.41 -49.49
N ARG A 235 -7.59 4.52 -48.29
CA ARG A 235 -8.93 3.98 -48.00
C ARG A 235 -9.25 4.18 -46.52
N ALA A 236 -10.28 4.98 -46.28
CA ALA A 236 -10.98 5.01 -45.02
C ALA A 236 -11.63 3.62 -44.76
N PRO A 237 -11.43 3.00 -43.59
CA PRO A 237 -12.33 1.97 -43.14
C PRO A 237 -13.57 2.61 -42.50
N CYS A 238 -14.71 2.34 -43.14
CA CYS A 238 -16.06 2.54 -42.64
C CYS A 238 -16.18 2.22 -41.14
N VAL A 239 -16.75 3.18 -40.44
CA VAL A 239 -17.33 3.07 -39.10
C VAL A 239 -18.38 1.95 -39.14
N GLN A 240 -18.07 0.79 -38.57
CA GLN A 240 -19.11 -0.19 -38.21
C GLN A 240 -19.70 0.21 -36.87
N VAL A 241 -20.86 0.84 -36.96
CA VAL A 241 -21.79 1.03 -35.84
C VAL A 241 -22.38 -0.35 -35.50
N LEU A 242 -21.98 -0.88 -34.34
CA LEU A 242 -22.67 -1.97 -33.67
C LEU A 242 -24.02 -1.48 -33.11
N PRO A 243 -25.16 -2.10 -33.42
CA PRO A 243 -26.32 -1.99 -32.56
C PRO A 243 -26.18 -2.95 -31.36
N ARG A 244 -26.36 -2.34 -30.19
CA ARG A 244 -26.56 -2.96 -28.88
C ARG A 244 -27.61 -4.08 -28.94
N LEU A 245 -27.27 -5.26 -28.45
CA LEU A 245 -28.24 -6.22 -27.91
C LEU A 245 -28.29 -6.05 -26.39
N ARG A 246 -29.44 -5.59 -25.87
CA ARG A 246 -29.82 -5.68 -24.46
C ARG A 246 -31.13 -6.46 -24.35
N GLN A 247 -30.99 -7.66 -23.77
CA GLN A 247 -31.86 -8.38 -22.81
C GLN A 247 -33.39 -8.37 -22.97
N GLY A 248 -33.95 -9.59 -22.90
CA GLY A 248 -35.28 -9.84 -22.34
C GLY A 248 -35.81 -11.25 -22.67
N PRO A 249 -36.16 -12.09 -21.67
CA PRO A 249 -36.89 -13.33 -21.89
C PRO A 249 -38.39 -13.05 -21.76
N GLN A 250 -39.19 -13.48 -22.73
CA GLN A 250 -40.60 -13.86 -22.54
C GLN A 250 -41.15 -14.47 -23.82
N GLY A 251 -41.75 -15.66 -23.69
CA GLY A 251 -42.35 -16.37 -24.80
C GLY A 251 -43.68 -15.76 -25.24
N ARG A 252 -44.03 -16.01 -26.51
CA ARG A 252 -45.35 -16.49 -26.96
C ARG A 252 -45.33 -16.55 -28.49
N ASN A 253 -45.93 -17.63 -29.00
CA ASN A 253 -46.32 -17.81 -30.40
C ASN A 253 -46.94 -16.54 -30.98
N GLN A 254 -46.44 -16.12 -32.16
CA GLN A 254 -47.31 -15.64 -33.24
C GLN A 254 -46.60 -15.55 -34.59
N ARG A 255 -47.46 -15.77 -35.58
CA ARG A 255 -47.29 -15.94 -37.02
C ARG A 255 -46.27 -15.05 -37.74
N LEU A 256 -45.65 -15.69 -38.72
CA LEU A 256 -44.99 -15.14 -39.90
C LEU A 256 -46.02 -14.34 -40.73
N GLU A 257 -45.80 -13.04 -40.91
CA GLU A 257 -46.44 -12.24 -41.94
C GLU A 257 -45.32 -11.48 -42.67
N ASP A 258 -45.33 -11.60 -44.00
CA ASP A 258 -44.35 -11.06 -44.94
C ASP A 258 -44.35 -9.52 -44.97
N VAL A 259 -43.16 -8.91 -44.95
CA VAL A 259 -42.97 -7.47 -45.17
C VAL A 259 -42.27 -7.24 -46.51
N PRO A 260 -42.81 -6.40 -47.41
CA PRO A 260 -42.28 -6.20 -48.75
C PRO A 260 -41.00 -5.34 -48.79
N CYS A 261 -40.10 -5.69 -49.72
CA CYS A 261 -38.88 -4.95 -50.02
C CYS A 261 -39.20 -3.60 -50.70
N VAL A 262 -38.73 -2.50 -50.10
CA VAL A 262 -38.76 -1.16 -50.71
C VAL A 262 -37.55 -1.00 -51.64
N ARG A 263 -37.83 -0.74 -52.91
CA ARG A 263 -36.84 -0.34 -53.93
C ARG A 263 -36.26 1.03 -53.58
N CYS A 264 -34.94 1.15 -53.56
CA CYS A 264 -34.26 2.44 -53.68
C CYS A 264 -34.31 2.89 -55.14
N SER A 265 -34.93 4.04 -55.40
CA SER A 265 -34.81 4.76 -56.66
C SER A 265 -33.52 5.58 -56.66
N ASP A 266 -32.74 5.43 -57.72
CA ASP A 266 -31.63 6.30 -58.08
C ASP A 266 -32.12 7.74 -58.28
N ASN A 267 -31.36 8.71 -57.79
CA ASN A 267 -31.58 10.13 -58.06
C ASN A 267 -30.36 10.67 -58.83
N GLN A 268 -30.66 11.29 -59.97
CA GLN A 268 -29.72 11.99 -60.87
C GLN A 268 -29.14 13.25 -60.23
#